data_AF-A0A0L6TBM5-F1
#
_entry.id   AF-A0A0L6TBM5-F1
#
_cell.length_a   1.000
_cell.length_b   1.000
_cell.length_c   1.000
_cell.angle_alpha   90.00
_cell.angle_beta   90.00
_cell.angle_gamma   90.00
#
_symmetry.space_group_name_H-M   'P 1'
#
loop_
_entity.id
_entity.type
_entity.pdbx_description
1 polymer ?
#
loop_
_entity_poly.entity_id
_entity_poly.type
_entity_poly.pdbx_seq_one_letter_code
_entity_poly.pdbx_strand_id
1 'polypeptide(L)'
;MPSSYVIGEHFEAFIKHQIQQGRYASASEVVRDGLRALEEREQLRSLKLQALRTEIQRGADSGAGIPAKQAFADARKRIAVASSAQSRPK
;
A
#
# COMPACT_ATOMS: atom_id res chain seq x y z
N MET A 1 31.33 13.32 -6.87
CA MET A 1 31.23 14.48 -5.95
C MET A 1 30.19 14.12 -4.89
N PRO A 2 30.49 14.21 -3.58
CA PRO A 2 29.44 14.10 -2.56
C PRO A 2 28.43 15.24 -2.76
N SER A 3 27.14 14.90 -2.74
CA SER A 3 26.07 15.90 -2.79
C SER A 3 25.78 16.38 -1.37
N SER A 4 25.69 17.71 -1.19
CA SER A 4 25.39 18.34 0.11
C SER A 4 23.96 18.87 0.10
N TYR A 5 23.22 18.62 1.17
CA TYR A 5 21.81 19.01 1.32
C TYR A 5 21.57 19.60 2.71
N VAL A 6 20.70 20.61 2.78
CA VAL A 6 20.23 21.17 4.05
C VAL A 6 18.97 20.43 4.47
N ILE A 7 19.01 19.76 5.62
CA ILE A 7 17.91 18.92 6.13
C ILE A 7 17.23 19.51 7.37
N GLY A 8 17.78 20.56 7.95
CA GLY A 8 17.23 21.25 9.11
C GLY A 8 17.54 20.59 10.46
N GLU A 9 17.41 21.37 11.52
CA GLU A 9 17.87 21.03 12.88
C GLU A 9 17.27 19.73 13.43
N HIS A 10 15.99 19.47 13.15
CA HIS A 10 15.30 18.27 13.62
C HIS A 10 15.97 16.99 13.08
N PHE A 11 16.21 16.92 11.77
CA PHE A 11 16.80 15.73 11.15
C PHE A 11 18.30 15.63 11.43
N GLU A 12 19.01 16.73 11.63
CA GLU A 12 20.38 16.70 12.13
C GLU A 12 20.47 16.09 13.53
N ALA A 13 19.58 16.48 14.45
CA ALA A 13 19.52 15.92 15.79
C ALA A 13 19.16 14.42 15.76
N PHE A 14 18.20 14.04 14.91
CA PHE A 14 17.84 12.64 14.69
C PHE A 14 19.04 11.82 14.18
N ILE A 15 19.73 12.27 13.13
CA ILE A 15 20.89 11.57 12.57
C ILE A 15 22.00 11.42 13.63
N LYS A 16 22.30 12.49 14.37
CA LYS A 16 23.28 12.44 15.47
C LYS A 16 22.88 11.40 16.51
N HIS A 17 21.61 11.35 16.90
CA HIS A 17 21.11 10.35 17.84
C HIS A 17 21.26 8.92 17.29
N GLN A 18 20.91 8.67 16.02
CA GLN A 18 21.05 7.36 15.39
C GLN A 18 22.49 6.84 15.41
N ILE A 19 23.47 7.73 15.16
CA ILE A 19 24.90 7.40 15.17
C ILE A 19 25.40 7.17 16.60
N GLN A 20 25.01 8.03 17.55
CA GLN A 20 25.37 7.88 18.97
C GLN A 20 24.87 6.56 19.57
N GLN A 21 23.72 6.06 19.11
CA GLN A 21 23.19 4.76 19.51
C GLN A 21 23.92 3.58 18.84
N GLY A 22 24.92 3.84 18.00
CA GLY A 22 25.67 2.81 17.27
C GLY A 22 24.87 2.11 16.16
N ARG A 23 23.67 2.60 15.81
CA ARG A 23 22.84 2.00 14.76
C ARG A 23 23.41 2.20 13.36
N TYR A 24 24.17 3.28 13.15
CA TYR A 24 24.77 3.63 11.87
C TYR A 24 26.15 4.22 12.09
N ALA A 25 27.06 4.00 11.14
CA ALA A 25 28.45 4.47 11.22
C ALA A 25 28.62 5.91 10.69
N SER A 26 27.67 6.42 9.90
CA SER A 26 27.74 7.77 9.33
C SER A 26 26.39 8.38 8.99
N ALA A 27 26.34 9.72 8.88
CA ALA A 27 25.15 10.44 8.42
C ALA A 27 24.70 9.99 7.01
N SER A 28 25.66 9.79 6.11
CA SER A 28 25.40 9.33 4.75
C SER A 28 24.74 7.94 4.70
N GLU A 29 24.97 7.11 5.71
CA GLU A 29 24.31 5.81 5.84
C GLU A 29 22.85 5.95 6.26
N VAL A 30 22.58 6.77 7.28
CA VAL A 30 21.21 7.07 7.74
C VAL A 30 20.37 7.65 6.61
N VAL A 31 20.93 8.60 5.85
CA VAL A 31 20.23 9.24 4.72
C VAL A 31 19.93 8.23 3.62
N ARG A 32 20.90 7.37 3.26
CA ARG A 32 20.68 6.32 2.25
C ARG A 32 19.62 5.32 2.67
N ASP A 33 19.61 4.94 3.94
CA ASP A 33 18.60 4.02 4.46
C ASP A 33 17.20 4.66 4.46
N GLY A 34 17.09 5.93 4.89
CA GLY A 34 15.85 6.69 4.80
C GLY A 34 15.34 6.85 3.36
N LEU A 35 16.24 7.09 2.41
CA LEU A 35 15.88 7.17 0.98
C LEU A 35 15.43 5.83 0.41
N ARG A 36 16.03 4.71 0.84
CA ARG A 36 15.58 3.37 0.44
C ARG A 36 14.16 3.08 0.94
N ALA A 37 13.88 3.40 2.21
CA ALA A 37 12.53 3.27 2.76
C ALA A 37 11.52 4.17 2.03
N LEU A 38 11.92 5.38 1.62
CA LEU A 38 11.09 6.26 0.81
C LEU A 38 10.82 5.67 -0.58
N GLU A 39 11.85 5.15 -1.24
CA GLU A 39 11.74 4.51 -2.56
C GLU A 39 10.77 3.32 -2.52
N GLU A 40 10.93 2.42 -1.56
CA GLU A 40 10.02 1.28 -1.37
C GLU A 40 8.57 1.72 -1.17
N ARG A 41 8.36 2.77 -0.36
CA ARG A 41 7.01 3.33 -0.13
C ARG A 41 6.41 3.90 -1.42
N GLU A 42 7.18 4.64 -2.21
CA GLU A 42 6.70 5.21 -3.47
C GLU A 42 6.43 4.12 -4.52
N GLN A 43 7.25 3.07 -4.59
CA GLN A 43 6.99 1.91 -5.45
C GLN A 43 5.68 1.22 -5.07
N LEU A 44 5.47 0.92 -3.79
CA LEU A 44 4.21 0.33 -3.30
C LEU A 44 3.01 1.24 -3.57
N ARG A 45 3.17 2.57 -3.39
CA ARG A 45 2.11 3.54 -3.69
C ARG A 45 1.74 3.52 -5.17
N SER A 46 2.73 3.50 -6.05
CA SER A 46 2.52 3.44 -7.51
C SER A 46 1.76 2.18 -7.90
N LEU A 47 2.20 1.01 -7.41
CA LEU A 47 1.53 -0.27 -7.67
C LEU A 47 0.08 -0.28 -7.19
N LYS A 48 -0.19 0.23 -5.98
CA LYS A 48 -1.55 0.33 -5.43
C LYS A 48 -2.45 1.23 -6.28
N LEU A 49 -1.93 2.37 -6.72
CA LEU A 49 -2.68 3.30 -7.58
C LEU A 49 -2.97 2.67 -8.95
N GLN A 50 -2.00 1.95 -9.52
CA GLN A 50 -2.21 1.24 -10.78
C GLN A 50 -3.28 0.15 -10.62
N ALA A 51 -3.20 -0.67 -9.57
CA ALA A 51 -4.21 -1.70 -9.30
C ALA A 51 -5.60 -1.08 -9.12
N LEU A 52 -5.72 -0.01 -8.33
CA LEU A 52 -6.99 0.68 -8.13
C LEU A 52 -7.57 1.24 -9.43
N ARG A 53 -6.74 1.87 -10.27
CA ARG A 53 -7.17 2.38 -11.58
C ARG A 53 -7.68 1.26 -12.48
N THR A 54 -6.98 0.13 -12.51
CA THR A 54 -7.39 -1.05 -13.27
C THR A 54 -8.74 -1.61 -12.79
N GLU A 55 -8.95 -1.72 -11.48
CA GLU A 55 -10.23 -2.20 -10.93
C GLU A 55 -11.38 -1.23 -11.18
N ILE A 56 -11.14 0.08 -11.07
CA ILE A 56 -12.13 1.10 -11.43
C ILE A 56 -12.50 0.99 -12.91
N GLN A 57 -11.51 0.87 -13.79
CA GLN A 57 -11.75 0.74 -15.22
C GLN A 57 -12.54 -0.55 -15.53
N ARG A 58 -12.16 -1.68 -14.93
CA ARG A 58 -12.92 -2.94 -15.07
C ARG A 58 -14.37 -2.78 -14.60
N GLY A 59 -14.60 -2.06 -13.49
CA GLY A 59 -15.93 -1.74 -13.01
C GLY A 59 -16.71 -0.84 -13.97
N ALA A 60 -16.08 0.20 -14.52
CA ALA A 60 -16.69 1.08 -15.51
C ALA A 60 -17.07 0.33 -16.80
N ASP A 61 -16.23 -0.61 -17.23
CA ASP A 61 -16.45 -1.44 -18.41
C ASP A 61 -17.44 -2.60 -18.17
N SER A 62 -17.85 -2.84 -16.91
CA SER A 62 -18.75 -3.95 -16.55
C SER A 62 -20.23 -3.71 -16.89
N GLY A 63 -20.55 -2.54 -17.45
CA GLY A 63 -21.89 -2.16 -17.87
C GLY A 63 -22.64 -1.32 -16.84
N ALA A 64 -23.95 -1.17 -17.05
CA ALA A 64 -24.78 -0.32 -16.21
C ALA A 64 -24.89 -0.85 -14.78
N GLY A 65 -24.79 0.06 -13.80
CA GLY A 65 -25.05 -0.27 -12.40
C GLY A 65 -26.47 -0.76 -12.18
N ILE A 66 -26.64 -1.66 -11.21
CA ILE A 66 -27.96 -2.16 -10.79
C ILE A 66 -28.39 -1.51 -9.47
N PRO A 67 -29.71 -1.45 -9.18
CA PRO A 67 -30.20 -0.96 -7.89
C PRO A 67 -29.63 -1.77 -6.72
N ALA A 68 -29.26 -1.08 -5.63
CA ALA A 68 -28.65 -1.70 -4.46
C ALA A 68 -29.48 -2.88 -3.89
N LYS A 69 -30.82 -2.75 -3.85
CA LYS A 69 -31.71 -3.82 -3.39
C LYS A 69 -31.54 -5.11 -4.20
N GLN A 70 -31.37 -5.00 -5.51
CA GLN A 70 -31.14 -6.14 -6.41
C GLN A 70 -29.75 -6.74 -6.18
N ALA A 71 -28.70 -5.90 -6.10
CA ALA A 71 -27.34 -6.35 -5.83
C ALA A 71 -27.25 -7.16 -4.52
N PHE A 72 -27.87 -6.68 -3.44
CA PHE A 72 -27.88 -7.39 -2.16
C PHE A 72 -28.70 -8.68 -2.20
N ALA A 73 -29.81 -8.73 -2.96
CA ALA A 73 -30.58 -9.96 -3.13
C ALA A 73 -29.76 -11.02 -3.88
N ASP A 74 -29.06 -10.65 -4.94
CA ASP A 74 -28.22 -11.55 -5.73
C ASP A 74 -27.01 -12.04 -4.92
N ALA A 75 -26.37 -11.14 -4.15
CA ALA A 75 -25.28 -11.51 -3.24
C ALA A 75 -25.73 -12.53 -2.19
N ARG A 76 -26.87 -12.32 -1.52
CA ARG A 76 -27.41 -13.27 -0.54
C ARG A 76 -27.72 -14.63 -1.16
N LYS A 77 -28.29 -14.67 -2.37
CA LYS A 77 -28.54 -15.92 -3.10
C LYS A 77 -27.24 -16.69 -3.36
N ARG A 78 -26.19 -16.00 -3.84
CA ARG A 78 -24.87 -16.63 -4.10
C ARG A 78 -24.25 -17.20 -2.82
N ILE A 79 -24.31 -16.45 -1.72
CA ILE A 79 -23.80 -16.91 -0.41
C ILE A 79 -24.57 -18.14 0.07
N ALA A 80 -25.91 -18.14 -0.05
CA ALA A 80 -26.74 -19.29 0.33
C ALA A 80 -26.41 -20.55 -0.51
N VAL A 81 -26.19 -20.39 -1.82
CA VAL A 81 -25.77 -21.48 -2.71
C VAL A 81 -24.38 -22.00 -2.34
N ALA A 82 -23.42 -21.11 -2.08
CA ALA A 82 -22.07 -21.51 -1.65
C ALA A 82 -22.09 -22.26 -0.31
N SER A 83 -22.89 -21.79 0.65
CA SER A 83 -23.03 -22.42 1.96
C SER A 83 -23.69 -23.81 1.91
N SER A 84 -24.68 -23.99 1.02
CA SER A 84 -25.34 -25.29 0.85
C SER A 84 -24.46 -26.29 0.08
N ALA A 85 -23.64 -25.84 -0.88
CA ALA A 85 -22.65 -26.66 -1.56
C ALA A 85 -21.52 -27.17 -0.64
N GLN A 86 -21.13 -26.39 0.37
CA GLN A 86 -20.19 -26.81 1.41
C GLN A 86 -20.79 -27.74 2.48
N SER A 87 -22.13 -27.85 2.54
CA SER A 87 -22.85 -28.68 3.52
C SER A 87 -23.24 -30.08 3.04
N ARG A 88 -22.77 -30.55 1.88
CA ARG A 88 -22.99 -31.94 1.42
C ARG A 88 -21.86 -32.87 1.88
N PRO A 89 -22.04 -33.68 2.94
CA PRO A 89 -21.17 -34.82 3.21
C PRO A 89 -21.61 -36.08 2.44
N LYS A 90 -20.57 -36.77 1.92
CA LYS A 90 -20.50 -38.08 1.23
C LYS A 90 -21.23 -38.24 -0.11
#